data_AF-A0A9E2TLP3-F1
#
_entry.id   AF-A0A9E2TLP3-F1
#
_cell.length_a   1.000
_cell.length_b   1.000
_cell.length_c   1.000
_cell.angle_alpha   90.00
_cell.angle_beta   90.00
_cell.angle_gamma   90.00
#
_symmetry.space_group_name_H-M   'P 1'
#
loop_
_entity.id
_entity.type
_entity.pdbx_description
1 polymer ?
#
loop_
_entity_poly.entity_id
_entity_poly.type
_entity_poly.pdbx_seq_one_letter_code
_entity_poly.pdbx_strand_id
1 'polypeptide(L)'
;MLAFLHYFNTGLLASVHQVVERVRTYLVPFDAELLAALGISATQSLAICQWISDQLQKSLDDLQASGHAEREERLKLLDKAEKERWSLDALKDAARDPSYLEKAEKLLSEMNDLGLVSLPKLEAAFPGIAGAFWGQFTVQRGKAPEIRYPTEQSIYEARPLIRISGTEAFCPLVNALFTALLLVGERTLLQSPARDKFLRSRDKALEDEALTKIRAFLSPMATIWSEVYETPDCQYEHDVVAVDDGLYLLIEAKAAPPIEPFRDPDKAFVRLRDAFRADKGIQKAYEQGNRIVRKLKAGDVVPLYDARGREVGRLSPDQSKLPVGVCVTRDNFGALATNLALLLEKDTDDSYPWVVNIIDLGNLAEAWSYFGWGPAELRKYLEQRVLIHGKVFSDDELDYAGYFMRHGSFDSAIKARADLLQLNPEYSSFFDDLYRHLHAGGPPVTLTQTEPVLMDFKRSLVSDQPVFVDGEGRALPRRKIGRNEPCPCGSGKKYKRCCGANR
;
A
#
# COMPACT_ATOMS: atom_id res chain seq x y z
N MET A 1 7.75 -13.76 -17.49
CA MET A 1 7.11 -12.51 -17.95
C MET A 1 6.31 -11.82 -16.86
N LEU A 2 5.33 -12.47 -16.20
CA LEU A 2 4.56 -11.86 -15.10
C LEU A 2 5.47 -11.35 -13.96
N ALA A 3 6.32 -12.21 -13.39
CA ALA A 3 7.29 -11.83 -12.35
C ALA A 3 8.15 -10.59 -12.67
N PHE A 4 8.52 -10.42 -13.95
CA PHE A 4 9.33 -9.29 -14.42
C PHE A 4 8.50 -7.99 -14.51
N LEU A 5 7.32 -8.07 -15.11
CA LEU A 5 6.46 -6.89 -15.30
C LEU A 5 5.96 -6.33 -13.96
N HIS A 6 5.72 -7.19 -12.96
CA HIS A 6 5.21 -6.72 -11.68
C HIS A 6 6.17 -5.87 -10.88
N TYR A 7 7.50 -6.05 -11.02
CA TYR A 7 8.43 -5.15 -10.34
C TYR A 7 8.18 -3.67 -10.70
N PHE A 8 7.85 -3.38 -11.96
CA PHE A 8 7.58 -2.01 -12.40
C PHE A 8 6.16 -1.54 -12.06
N ASN A 9 5.31 -2.44 -11.57
CA ASN A 9 3.95 -2.14 -11.09
C ASN A 9 3.86 -2.16 -9.56
N THR A 10 4.93 -2.47 -8.82
CA THR A 10 4.98 -2.40 -7.36
C THR A 10 5.40 -1.01 -6.91
N GLY A 11 4.42 -0.14 -6.70
CA GLY A 11 4.60 1.14 -6.01
C GLY A 11 4.41 1.02 -4.49
N LEU A 12 4.81 2.06 -3.75
CA LEU A 12 4.42 2.19 -2.34
C LEU A 12 2.94 2.55 -2.25
N LEU A 13 2.10 1.54 -1.98
CA LEU A 13 0.66 1.70 -1.75
C LEU A 13 0.43 2.02 -0.26
N ALA A 14 0.50 3.30 0.09
CA ALA A 14 0.39 3.74 1.48
C ALA A 14 -0.30 5.11 1.58
N SER A 15 -1.09 5.31 2.62
CA SER A 15 -1.59 6.63 2.98
C SER A 15 -0.44 7.52 3.50
N VAL A 16 -0.64 8.84 3.50
CA VAL A 16 0.36 9.77 4.09
C VAL A 16 0.63 9.43 5.55
N HIS A 17 -0.41 9.06 6.32
CA HIS A 17 -0.26 8.63 7.71
C HIS A 17 0.68 7.42 7.81
N GLN A 18 0.48 6.40 6.97
CA GLN A 18 1.34 5.21 6.95
C GLN A 18 2.79 5.55 6.55
N VAL A 19 3.00 6.46 5.60
CA VAL A 19 4.34 6.93 5.23
C VAL A 19 5.00 7.68 6.39
N VAL A 20 4.27 8.56 7.07
CA VAL A 20 4.76 9.30 8.25
C VAL A 20 5.17 8.35 9.36
N GLU A 21 4.34 7.35 9.68
CA GLU A 21 4.69 6.33 10.69
C GLU A 21 5.95 5.57 10.29
N ARG A 22 6.11 5.20 9.01
CA ARG A 22 7.35 4.57 8.54
C ARG A 22 8.57 5.47 8.70
N VAL A 23 8.46 6.77 8.40
CA VAL A 23 9.56 7.72 8.63
C VAL A 23 9.90 7.79 10.13
N ARG A 24 8.88 7.81 11.01
CA ARG A 24 9.08 7.80 12.47
C ARG A 24 9.74 6.51 12.95
N THR A 25 9.33 5.37 12.44
CA THR A 25 9.88 4.07 12.84
C THR A 25 11.30 3.86 12.32
N TYR A 26 11.57 4.18 11.05
CA TYR A 26 12.82 3.79 10.40
C TYR A 26 13.88 4.89 10.33
N LEU A 27 13.48 6.17 10.22
CA LEU A 27 14.42 7.27 9.97
C LEU A 27 14.68 8.15 11.19
N VAL A 28 13.66 8.45 11.99
CA VAL A 28 13.81 9.29 13.20
C VAL A 28 14.86 8.76 14.19
N PRO A 29 15.03 7.43 14.41
CA PRO A 29 16.11 6.91 15.25
C PRO A 29 17.53 7.26 14.75
N PHE A 30 17.64 7.76 13.52
CA PHE A 30 18.88 8.16 12.84
C PHE A 30 18.90 9.66 12.52
N ASP A 31 18.14 10.46 13.26
CA ASP A 31 18.05 11.92 13.06
C ASP A 31 19.43 12.61 13.13
N ALA A 32 20.34 12.14 13.99
CA ALA A 32 21.68 12.69 14.11
C ALA A 32 22.52 12.42 12.86
N GLU A 33 22.47 11.19 12.35
CA GLU A 33 23.15 10.78 11.13
C GLU A 33 22.61 11.50 9.89
N LEU A 34 21.29 11.66 9.81
CA LEU A 34 20.63 12.41 8.72
C LEU A 34 20.93 13.91 8.80
N LEU A 35 20.91 14.51 9.98
CA LEU A 35 21.28 15.91 10.18
C LEU A 35 22.72 16.18 9.73
N ALA A 36 23.65 15.29 10.07
CA ALA A 36 25.06 15.41 9.66
C ALA A 36 25.24 15.28 8.13
N ALA A 37 24.47 14.41 7.47
CA ALA A 37 24.60 14.15 6.04
C ALA A 37 23.82 15.13 5.14
N LEU A 38 22.63 15.55 5.57
CA LEU A 38 21.69 16.34 4.76
C LEU A 38 21.58 17.79 5.22
N GLY A 39 22.07 18.11 6.41
CA GLY A 39 21.84 19.41 7.07
C GLY A 39 20.44 19.55 7.68
N ILE A 40 19.65 18.47 7.70
CA ILE A 40 18.31 18.42 8.29
C ILE A 40 17.96 17.00 8.75
N SER A 41 17.26 16.87 9.88
CA SER A 41 16.82 15.57 10.41
C SER A 41 15.52 15.08 9.75
N ALA A 42 15.14 13.81 9.96
CA ALA A 42 13.85 13.30 9.50
C ALA A 42 12.69 13.95 10.26
N THR A 43 12.82 14.15 11.58
CA THR A 43 11.80 14.86 12.39
C THR A 43 11.56 16.27 11.89
N GLN A 44 12.65 17.02 11.61
CA GLN A 44 12.56 18.38 11.09
C GLN A 44 11.94 18.41 9.69
N SER A 45 12.34 17.47 8.83
CA SER A 45 11.78 17.35 7.47
C SER A 45 10.30 17.01 7.50
N LEU A 46 9.85 16.12 8.38
CA LEU A 46 8.42 15.80 8.57
C LEU A 46 7.61 17.04 8.98
N ALA A 47 8.12 17.84 9.91
CA ALA A 47 7.45 19.06 10.34
C ALA A 47 7.27 20.06 9.18
N ILE A 48 8.29 20.19 8.31
CA ILE A 48 8.20 21.02 7.11
C ILE A 48 7.19 20.43 6.11
N CYS A 49 7.25 19.12 5.82
CA CYS A 49 6.30 18.47 4.92
C CYS A 49 4.84 18.67 5.39
N GLN A 50 4.59 18.52 6.70
CA GLN A 50 3.28 18.77 7.28
C GLN A 50 2.86 20.23 7.12
N TRP A 51 3.73 21.18 7.44
CA TRP A 51 3.42 22.60 7.29
C TRP A 51 3.11 22.97 5.84
N ILE A 52 3.89 22.46 4.87
CA ILE A 52 3.61 22.66 3.44
C ILE A 52 2.23 22.08 3.10
N SER A 53 1.93 20.87 3.58
CA SER A 53 0.62 20.24 3.37
C SER A 53 -0.53 21.10 3.90
N ASP A 54 -0.38 21.64 5.12
CA ASP A 54 -1.39 22.49 5.74
C ASP A 54 -1.58 23.80 4.98
N GLN A 55 -0.49 24.41 4.47
CA GLN A 55 -0.57 25.61 3.65
C GLN A 55 -1.29 25.35 2.33
N LEU A 56 -0.95 24.26 1.63
CA LEU A 56 -1.58 23.91 0.36
C LEU A 56 -3.05 23.55 0.54
N GLN A 57 -3.40 22.83 1.60
CA GLN A 57 -4.80 22.54 1.93
C GLN A 57 -5.57 23.83 2.21
N LYS A 58 -4.99 24.74 3.01
CA LYS A 58 -5.60 26.04 3.27
C LYS A 58 -5.83 26.84 1.99
N SER A 59 -4.85 26.89 1.09
CA SER A 59 -5.01 27.56 -0.22
C SER A 59 -6.14 26.96 -1.05
N LEU A 60 -6.32 25.64 -1.00
CA LEU A 60 -7.43 24.97 -1.67
C LEU A 60 -8.78 25.32 -1.02
N ASP A 61 -8.85 25.34 0.31
CA ASP A 61 -10.06 25.69 1.07
C ASP A 61 -10.47 27.16 0.81
N ASP A 62 -9.50 28.07 0.80
CA ASP A 62 -9.69 29.49 0.48
C ASP A 62 -10.21 29.65 -0.96
N LEU A 63 -9.61 28.94 -1.92
CA LEU A 63 -10.06 28.93 -3.33
C LEU A 63 -11.49 28.41 -3.48
N GLN A 64 -11.84 27.34 -2.77
CA GLN A 64 -13.20 26.81 -2.77
C GLN A 64 -14.19 27.84 -2.21
N ALA A 65 -13.86 28.47 -1.09
CA ALA A 65 -14.69 29.51 -0.47
C ALA A 65 -14.89 30.71 -1.41
N SER A 66 -13.82 31.20 -2.05
CA SER A 66 -13.90 32.29 -3.04
C SER A 66 -14.69 31.88 -4.28
N GLY A 67 -14.52 30.65 -4.76
CA GLY A 67 -15.28 30.11 -5.88
C GLY A 67 -16.78 30.02 -5.58
N HIS A 68 -17.15 29.65 -4.35
CA HIS A 68 -18.54 29.69 -3.89
C HIS A 68 -19.07 31.13 -3.81
N ALA A 69 -18.31 32.06 -3.22
CA ALA A 69 -18.72 33.45 -3.08
C ALA A 69 -18.89 34.17 -4.42
N GLU A 70 -17.95 34.00 -5.36
CA GLU A 70 -18.04 34.55 -6.71
C GLU A 70 -19.22 33.94 -7.47
N ARG A 71 -19.41 32.61 -7.37
CA ARG A 71 -20.53 31.93 -8.03
C ARG A 71 -21.88 32.43 -7.53
N GLU A 72 -22.04 32.65 -6.23
CA GLU A 72 -23.28 33.15 -5.66
C GLU A 72 -23.60 34.56 -6.19
N GLU A 73 -22.61 35.46 -6.20
CA GLU A 73 -22.77 36.82 -6.73
C GLU A 73 -23.06 36.81 -8.24
N ARG A 74 -22.35 35.99 -9.02
CA ARG A 74 -22.58 35.85 -10.46
C ARG A 74 -24.01 35.37 -10.74
N LEU A 75 -24.52 34.41 -9.97
CA LEU A 75 -25.90 33.93 -10.13
C LEU A 75 -26.92 35.02 -9.80
N LYS A 76 -26.72 35.82 -8.74
CA LYS A 76 -27.59 36.98 -8.44
C LYS A 76 -27.60 38.00 -9.58
N LEU A 77 -26.43 38.28 -10.16
CA LEU A 77 -26.28 39.19 -11.29
C LEU A 77 -27.03 38.66 -12.53
N LEU A 78 -26.86 37.37 -12.85
CA LEU A 78 -27.52 36.72 -13.98
C LEU A 78 -29.04 36.65 -13.80
N ASP A 79 -29.52 36.30 -12.61
CA ASP A 79 -30.96 36.28 -12.29
C ASP A 79 -31.58 37.67 -12.43
N LYS A 80 -30.87 38.72 -11.99
CA LYS A 80 -31.30 40.11 -12.15
C LYS A 80 -31.35 40.50 -13.62
N ALA A 81 -30.28 40.17 -14.36
CA ALA A 81 -30.18 40.45 -15.79
C ALA A 81 -31.29 39.76 -16.60
N GLU A 82 -31.65 38.52 -16.25
CA GLU A 82 -32.74 37.78 -16.89
C GLU A 82 -34.10 38.42 -16.59
N LYS A 83 -34.38 38.74 -15.31
CA LYS A 83 -35.63 39.39 -14.89
C LYS A 83 -35.83 40.74 -15.56
N GLU A 84 -34.76 41.52 -15.70
CA GLU A 84 -34.77 42.86 -16.28
C GLU A 84 -34.50 42.88 -17.80
N ARG A 85 -34.30 41.70 -18.43
CA ARG A 85 -34.01 41.54 -19.86
C ARG A 85 -32.85 42.40 -20.35
N TRP A 86 -31.74 42.40 -19.61
CA TRP A 86 -30.55 43.17 -19.96
C TRP A 86 -29.97 42.75 -21.31
N SER A 87 -29.39 43.73 -22.02
CA SER A 87 -28.53 43.46 -23.18
C SER A 87 -27.18 42.90 -22.71
N LEU A 88 -26.42 42.30 -23.64
CA LEU A 88 -25.07 41.82 -23.35
C LEU A 88 -24.14 42.94 -22.87
N ASP A 89 -24.32 44.17 -23.38
CA ASP A 89 -23.52 45.33 -22.96
C ASP A 89 -23.90 45.79 -21.56
N ALA A 90 -25.19 45.82 -21.23
CA ALA A 90 -25.66 46.13 -19.88
C ALA A 90 -25.15 45.11 -18.84
N LEU A 91 -25.10 43.83 -19.21
CA LEU A 91 -24.53 42.78 -18.36
C LEU A 91 -23.02 42.98 -18.15
N LYS A 92 -22.27 43.33 -19.20
CA LYS A 92 -20.82 43.62 -19.08
C LYS A 92 -20.55 44.83 -18.18
N ASP A 93 -21.36 45.88 -18.30
CA ASP A 93 -21.20 47.07 -17.44
C ASP A 93 -21.54 46.75 -15.98
N ALA A 94 -22.58 45.94 -15.74
CA ALA A 94 -22.90 45.49 -14.40
C ALA A 94 -21.85 44.51 -13.81
N ALA A 95 -21.18 43.72 -14.65
CA ALA A 95 -20.04 42.89 -14.25
C ALA A 95 -18.77 43.69 -13.95
N ARG A 96 -18.76 45.01 -14.20
CA ARG A 96 -17.69 45.92 -13.76
C ARG A 96 -17.95 46.52 -12.38
N ASP A 97 -19.04 46.14 -11.72
CA ASP A 97 -19.31 46.57 -10.36
C ASP A 97 -18.18 46.10 -9.43
N PRO A 98 -17.60 47.00 -8.59
CA PRO A 98 -16.50 46.66 -7.69
C PRO A 98 -16.81 45.47 -6.78
N SER A 99 -18.06 45.31 -6.33
CA SER A 99 -18.46 44.23 -5.41
C SER A 99 -18.43 42.84 -6.07
N TYR A 100 -18.52 42.76 -7.40
CA TYR A 100 -18.32 41.54 -8.17
C TYR A 100 -16.87 41.38 -8.59
N LEU A 101 -16.25 42.45 -9.11
CA LEU A 101 -14.85 42.43 -9.56
C LEU A 101 -13.90 42.00 -8.45
N GLU A 102 -14.05 42.51 -7.23
CA GLU A 102 -13.20 42.10 -6.09
C GLU A 102 -13.27 40.59 -5.83
N LYS A 103 -14.46 39.98 -5.94
CA LYS A 103 -14.62 38.53 -5.77
C LYS A 103 -13.97 37.75 -6.92
N ALA A 104 -14.13 38.24 -8.15
CA ALA A 104 -13.55 37.62 -9.33
C ALA A 104 -12.01 37.73 -9.35
N GLU A 105 -11.47 38.89 -8.98
CA GLU A 105 -10.03 39.13 -8.86
C GLU A 105 -9.42 38.28 -7.74
N LYS A 106 -10.09 38.20 -6.58
CA LYS A 106 -9.66 37.32 -5.48
C LYS A 106 -9.61 35.86 -5.93
N LEU A 107 -10.65 35.36 -6.59
CA LEU A 107 -10.70 34.01 -7.13
C LEU A 107 -9.55 33.76 -8.13
N LEU A 108 -9.31 34.68 -9.06
CA LEU A 108 -8.21 34.57 -10.02
C LEU A 108 -6.84 34.58 -9.34
N SER A 109 -6.65 35.42 -8.33
CA SER A 109 -5.41 35.48 -7.56
C SER A 109 -5.14 34.17 -6.82
N GLU A 110 -6.12 33.65 -6.09
CA GLU A 110 -5.98 32.39 -5.35
C GLU A 110 -5.77 31.20 -6.28
N MET A 111 -6.36 31.24 -7.49
CA MET A 111 -6.15 30.21 -8.51
C MET A 111 -4.72 30.21 -9.06
N ASN A 112 -4.08 31.38 -9.16
CA ASN A 112 -2.68 31.49 -9.58
C ASN A 112 -1.69 31.00 -8.51
N ASP A 113 -2.07 31.06 -7.24
CA ASP A 113 -1.24 30.66 -6.10
C ASP A 113 -1.37 29.15 -5.76
N LEU A 114 -2.30 28.44 -6.40
CA LEU A 114 -2.59 27.05 -6.08
C LEU A 114 -1.36 26.14 -6.35
N GLY A 115 -0.95 25.40 -5.32
CA GLY A 115 0.19 24.50 -5.40
C GLY A 115 1.56 25.18 -5.27
N LEU A 116 1.61 26.49 -5.01
CA LEU A 116 2.87 27.22 -4.82
C LEU A 116 3.38 27.15 -3.37
N VAL A 117 4.68 26.90 -3.24
CA VAL A 117 5.43 26.92 -1.98
C VAL A 117 6.46 28.04 -2.04
N SER A 118 6.39 28.94 -1.05
CA SER A 118 7.27 30.11 -0.94
C SER A 118 8.42 29.84 0.03
N LEU A 119 9.65 29.96 -0.44
CA LEU A 119 10.85 29.84 0.39
C LEU A 119 10.90 30.90 1.50
N PRO A 120 10.63 32.20 1.28
CA PRO A 120 10.56 33.17 2.37
C PRO A 120 9.55 32.82 3.47
N LYS A 121 8.36 32.32 3.11
CA LYS A 121 7.38 31.86 4.11
C LYS A 121 7.90 30.64 4.87
N LEU A 122 8.58 29.72 4.18
CA LEU A 122 9.19 28.56 4.79
C LEU A 122 10.34 28.94 5.75
N GLU A 123 11.19 29.89 5.37
CA GLU A 123 12.27 30.42 6.21
C GLU A 123 11.75 31.13 7.46
N ALA A 124 10.63 31.86 7.32
CA ALA A 124 9.96 32.46 8.47
C ALA A 124 9.38 31.41 9.44
N ALA A 125 8.81 30.32 8.91
CA ALA A 125 8.23 29.24 9.72
C ALA A 125 9.30 28.31 10.34
N PHE A 126 10.42 28.09 9.63
CA PHE A 126 11.48 27.18 10.05
C PHE A 126 12.88 27.80 9.89
N PRO A 127 13.23 28.80 10.73
CA PRO A 127 14.51 29.48 10.64
C PRO A 127 15.70 28.51 10.80
N GLY A 128 16.72 28.66 9.96
CA GLY A 128 17.96 27.88 10.02
C GLY A 128 17.91 26.50 9.34
N ILE A 129 16.74 25.91 9.14
CA ILE A 129 16.59 24.57 8.51
C ILE A 129 15.86 24.59 7.16
N ALA A 130 15.07 25.63 6.87
CA ALA A 130 14.34 25.78 5.62
C ALA A 130 15.23 25.67 4.38
N GLY A 131 16.41 26.32 4.40
CA GLY A 131 17.36 26.28 3.29
C GLY A 131 17.92 24.88 3.00
N ALA A 132 18.18 24.10 4.06
CA ALA A 132 18.61 22.70 3.93
C ALA A 132 17.50 21.86 3.29
N PHE A 133 16.27 21.93 3.81
CA PHE A 133 15.12 21.25 3.23
C PHE A 133 14.91 21.62 1.75
N TRP A 134 14.90 22.91 1.45
CA TRP A 134 14.73 23.43 0.10
C TRP A 134 15.81 22.89 -0.85
N GLY A 135 17.08 22.88 -0.41
CA GLY A 135 18.18 22.33 -1.21
C GLY A 135 18.04 20.84 -1.51
N GLN A 136 17.51 20.05 -0.56
CA GLN A 136 17.37 18.60 -0.72
C GLN A 136 16.18 18.22 -1.59
N PHE A 137 15.02 18.85 -1.39
CA PHE A 137 13.73 18.41 -1.95
C PHE A 137 13.23 19.24 -3.13
N THR A 138 14.04 20.16 -3.66
CA THR A 138 13.68 20.97 -4.83
C THR A 138 14.53 20.68 -6.05
N VAL A 139 13.93 20.78 -7.23
CA VAL A 139 14.61 20.66 -8.53
C VAL A 139 14.27 21.85 -9.41
N GLN A 140 15.29 22.44 -10.05
CA GLN A 140 15.08 23.50 -11.03
C GLN A 140 14.58 22.90 -12.35
N ARG A 141 13.56 23.52 -12.94
CA ARG A 141 13.05 23.13 -14.26
C ARG A 141 14.19 23.08 -15.29
N GLY A 142 14.30 21.95 -16.00
CA GLY A 142 15.35 21.72 -17.01
C GLY A 142 16.73 21.33 -16.44
N LYS A 143 16.85 21.15 -15.11
CA LYS A 143 18.08 20.63 -14.46
C LYS A 143 17.96 19.18 -14.00
N ALA A 144 16.86 18.52 -14.35
CA ALA A 144 16.68 17.09 -14.13
C ALA A 144 17.59 16.28 -15.07
N PRO A 145 18.09 15.11 -14.65
CA PRO A 145 18.64 14.13 -15.58
C PRO A 145 17.64 13.77 -16.68
N GLU A 146 18.14 13.51 -17.89
CA GLU A 146 17.31 13.04 -19.00
C GLU A 146 16.79 11.63 -18.68
N ILE A 147 15.47 11.45 -18.77
CA ILE A 147 14.81 10.14 -18.65
C ILE A 147 14.81 9.51 -20.04
N ARG A 148 15.51 8.39 -20.19
CA ARG A 148 15.65 7.66 -21.46
C ARG A 148 14.65 6.52 -21.58
N TYR A 149 14.20 5.97 -20.46
CA TYR A 149 13.26 4.85 -20.44
C TYR A 149 12.08 5.16 -19.52
N PRO A 150 10.85 4.70 -19.86
CA PRO A 150 9.68 4.91 -19.01
C PRO A 150 9.79 4.33 -17.60
N THR A 151 10.68 3.35 -17.40
CA THR A 151 10.92 2.69 -16.11
C THR A 151 12.05 3.33 -15.31
N GLU A 152 12.72 4.37 -15.83
CA GLU A 152 13.75 5.07 -15.07
C GLU A 152 13.11 5.94 -14.00
N GLN A 153 13.78 5.97 -12.85
CA GLN A 153 13.30 6.76 -11.73
C GLN A 153 13.31 8.26 -12.07
N SER A 154 12.19 8.92 -11.79
CA SER A 154 12.11 10.36 -11.97
C SER A 154 12.80 11.09 -10.81
N ILE A 155 13.55 12.16 -11.11
CA ILE A 155 14.10 13.04 -10.06
C ILE A 155 13.00 13.63 -9.17
N TYR A 156 11.78 13.72 -9.69
CA TYR A 156 10.61 14.19 -8.96
C TYR A 156 10.32 13.35 -7.71
N GLU A 157 10.58 12.04 -7.75
CA GLU A 157 10.36 11.15 -6.61
C GLU A 157 11.28 11.46 -5.42
N ALA A 158 12.46 12.03 -5.67
CA ALA A 158 13.37 12.49 -4.64
C ALA A 158 13.25 14.00 -4.35
N ARG A 159 12.77 14.77 -5.33
CA ARG A 159 12.71 16.24 -5.32
C ARG A 159 11.37 16.75 -5.84
N PRO A 160 10.30 16.61 -5.06
CA PRO A 160 8.93 16.84 -5.52
C PRO A 160 8.55 18.33 -5.63
N LEU A 161 9.42 19.25 -5.19
CA LEU A 161 9.21 20.69 -5.34
C LEU A 161 9.92 21.20 -6.61
N ILE A 162 9.13 21.62 -7.60
CA ILE A 162 9.64 22.07 -8.89
C ILE A 162 9.84 23.59 -8.83
N ARG A 163 11.09 24.06 -8.77
CA ARG A 163 11.39 25.50 -8.71
C ARG A 163 10.94 26.20 -9.98
N ILE A 164 10.11 27.22 -9.80
CA ILE A 164 9.68 28.15 -10.85
C ILE A 164 10.50 29.45 -10.81
N SER A 165 11.00 29.82 -9.63
CA SER A 165 11.86 30.99 -9.43
C SER A 165 12.94 30.71 -8.37
N GLY A 166 13.70 31.75 -8.00
CA GLY A 166 14.65 31.68 -6.89
C GLY A 166 13.98 31.35 -5.56
N THR A 167 12.75 31.84 -5.37
CA THR A 167 12.04 31.90 -4.08
C THR A 167 10.75 31.08 -4.06
N GLU A 168 10.37 30.45 -5.17
CA GLU A 168 9.12 29.72 -5.30
C GLU A 168 9.30 28.38 -6.02
N ALA A 169 8.51 27.41 -5.59
CA ALA A 169 8.41 26.10 -6.19
C ALA A 169 6.97 25.64 -6.26
N PHE A 170 6.62 24.92 -7.32
CA PHE A 170 5.33 24.26 -7.46
C PHE A 170 5.41 22.85 -6.85
N CYS A 171 4.40 22.47 -6.08
CA CYS A 171 4.22 21.14 -5.52
C CYS A 171 3.01 20.47 -6.18
N PRO A 172 3.22 19.63 -7.22
CA PRO A 172 2.11 18.99 -7.92
C PRO A 172 1.30 18.03 -7.04
N LEU A 173 1.99 17.29 -6.17
CA LEU A 173 1.40 16.27 -5.30
C LEU A 173 2.08 16.36 -3.93
N VAL A 174 1.33 16.81 -2.93
CA VAL A 174 1.85 16.96 -1.56
C VAL A 174 2.33 15.63 -0.97
N ASN A 175 1.64 14.52 -1.28
CA ASN A 175 2.02 13.18 -0.82
C ASN A 175 3.44 12.77 -1.29
N ALA A 176 3.91 13.34 -2.40
CA ALA A 176 5.25 13.08 -2.91
C ALA A 176 6.35 13.61 -1.96
N LEU A 177 6.07 14.61 -1.12
CA LEU A 177 7.02 15.13 -0.11
C LEU A 177 7.37 14.07 0.94
N PHE A 178 6.35 13.38 1.45
CA PHE A 178 6.54 12.38 2.51
C PHE A 178 7.23 11.13 1.97
N THR A 179 6.88 10.69 0.76
CA THR A 179 7.54 9.56 0.10
C THR A 179 8.97 9.89 -0.31
N ALA A 180 9.23 11.12 -0.80
CA ALA A 180 10.58 11.60 -1.06
C ALA A 180 11.44 11.63 0.20
N LEU A 181 10.90 12.06 1.34
CA LEU A 181 11.61 12.05 2.61
C LEU A 181 12.04 10.63 3.01
N LEU A 182 11.12 9.66 2.93
CA LEU A 182 11.45 8.26 3.19
C LEU A 182 12.56 7.77 2.25
N LEU A 183 12.40 7.99 0.94
CA LEU A 183 13.34 7.57 -0.08
C LEU A 183 14.74 8.17 0.11
N VAL A 184 14.83 9.49 0.28
CA VAL A 184 16.09 10.22 0.43
C VAL A 184 16.77 9.84 1.74
N GLY A 185 16.02 9.72 2.83
CA GLY A 185 16.54 9.31 4.13
C GLY A 185 17.13 7.90 4.09
N GLU A 186 16.39 6.92 3.56
CA GLU A 186 16.90 5.54 3.43
C GLU A 186 18.16 5.47 2.55
N ARG A 187 18.15 6.14 1.39
CA ARG A 187 19.33 6.19 0.50
C ARG A 187 20.54 6.76 1.19
N THR A 188 20.35 7.84 1.94
CA THR A 188 21.42 8.51 2.68
C THR A 188 22.02 7.57 3.72
N LEU A 189 21.17 6.91 4.53
CA LEU A 189 21.63 5.98 5.56
C LEU A 189 22.33 4.75 4.96
N LEU A 190 21.81 4.21 3.86
CA LEU A 190 22.41 3.07 3.16
C LEU A 190 23.78 3.38 2.55
N GLN A 191 24.07 4.66 2.29
CA GLN A 191 25.36 5.14 1.77
C GLN A 191 26.27 5.70 2.87
N SER A 192 25.82 5.71 4.13
CA SER A 192 26.55 6.27 5.27
C SER A 192 27.31 5.18 6.07
N PRO A 193 28.23 5.57 6.96
CA PRO A 193 28.82 4.66 7.95
C PRO A 193 27.81 3.99 8.87
N ALA A 194 26.59 4.54 9.01
CA ALA A 194 25.53 3.97 9.83
C ALA A 194 24.75 2.85 9.14
N ARG A 195 25.07 2.50 7.89
CA ARG A 195 24.37 1.48 7.08
C ARG A 195 24.01 0.21 7.86
N ASP A 196 24.99 -0.43 8.49
CA ASP A 196 24.75 -1.72 9.15
C ASP A 196 23.91 -1.58 10.42
N LYS A 197 24.06 -0.45 11.14
CA LYS A 197 23.21 -0.10 12.28
C LYS A 197 21.77 0.16 11.81
N PHE A 198 21.59 0.88 10.71
CA PHE A 198 20.29 1.15 10.09
C PHE A 198 19.59 -0.13 9.65
N LEU A 199 20.29 -1.02 8.92
CA LEU A 199 19.73 -2.29 8.48
C LEU A 199 19.27 -3.14 9.66
N ARG A 200 20.08 -3.28 10.73
CA ARG A 200 19.66 -4.02 11.94
C ARG A 200 18.46 -3.39 12.64
N SER A 201 18.46 -2.06 12.81
CA SER A 201 17.35 -1.35 13.45
C SER A 201 16.05 -1.48 12.65
N ARG A 202 16.13 -1.45 11.32
CA ARG A 202 15.00 -1.64 10.42
C ARG A 202 14.46 -3.06 10.48
N ASP A 203 15.35 -4.05 10.40
CA ASP A 203 14.97 -5.47 10.42
C ASP A 203 14.24 -5.76 11.75
N LYS A 204 14.79 -5.29 12.88
CA LYS A 204 14.16 -5.40 14.20
C LYS A 204 12.80 -4.69 14.30
N ALA A 205 12.70 -3.48 13.77
CA ALA A 205 11.45 -2.74 13.77
C ALA A 205 10.35 -3.46 12.99
N LEU A 206 10.67 -4.12 11.86
CA LEU A 206 9.71 -4.92 11.12
C LEU A 206 9.18 -6.11 11.95
N GLU A 207 10.06 -6.81 12.67
CA GLU A 207 9.66 -7.91 13.56
C GLU A 207 8.67 -7.43 14.63
N ASP A 208 8.98 -6.30 15.28
CA ASP A 208 8.12 -5.70 16.31
C ASP A 208 6.76 -5.23 15.73
N GLU A 209 6.77 -4.65 14.52
CA GLU A 209 5.54 -4.28 13.82
C GLU A 209 4.71 -5.51 13.45
N ALA A 210 5.35 -6.57 12.96
CA ALA A 210 4.67 -7.82 12.60
C ALA A 210 4.01 -8.46 13.83
N LEU A 211 4.74 -8.54 14.95
CA LEU A 211 4.23 -8.99 16.24
C LEU A 211 3.05 -8.13 16.72
N THR A 212 3.15 -6.81 16.59
CA THR A 212 2.07 -5.91 17.03
C THR A 212 0.81 -6.13 16.20
N LYS A 213 0.94 -6.23 14.87
CA LYS A 213 -0.22 -6.38 13.97
C LYS A 213 -0.83 -7.78 14.03
N ILE A 214 -0.04 -8.84 14.20
CA ILE A 214 -0.59 -10.19 14.23
C ILE A 214 -1.50 -10.42 15.46
N ARG A 215 -1.28 -9.70 16.56
CA ARG A 215 -2.15 -9.77 17.75
C ARG A 215 -3.60 -9.43 17.46
N ALA A 216 -3.88 -8.58 16.46
CA ALA A 216 -5.26 -8.23 16.09
C ALA A 216 -6.07 -9.42 15.55
N PHE A 217 -5.40 -10.47 15.08
CA PHE A 217 -6.04 -11.67 14.53
C PHE A 217 -6.21 -12.80 15.56
N LEU A 218 -5.62 -12.65 16.74
CA LEU A 218 -5.52 -13.69 17.75
C LEU A 218 -6.39 -13.35 18.96
N SER A 219 -6.81 -14.39 19.67
CA SER A 219 -7.53 -14.28 20.93
C SER A 219 -6.61 -13.71 22.03
N PRO A 220 -7.19 -13.10 23.08
CA PRO A 220 -6.41 -12.66 24.24
C PRO A 220 -5.65 -13.79 24.96
N MET A 221 -6.03 -15.05 24.74
CA MET A 221 -5.41 -16.23 25.33
C MET A 221 -4.30 -16.84 24.46
N ALA A 222 -4.03 -16.26 23.28
CA ALA A 222 -2.98 -16.74 22.40
C ALA A 222 -1.63 -16.70 23.10
N THR A 223 -0.87 -17.78 22.96
CA THR A 223 0.52 -17.85 23.43
C THR A 223 1.43 -17.40 22.30
N ILE A 224 2.28 -16.41 22.57
CA ILE A 224 3.18 -15.84 21.57
C ILE A 224 4.59 -15.82 22.13
N TRP A 225 5.51 -16.39 21.38
CA TRP A 225 6.94 -16.31 21.61
C TRP A 225 7.59 -15.49 20.49
N SER A 226 8.64 -14.75 20.83
CA SER A 226 9.40 -13.93 19.88
C SER A 226 10.89 -14.20 20.08
N GLU A 227 11.67 -14.14 19.00
CA GLU A 227 13.11 -14.40 18.99
C GLU A 227 13.44 -15.75 19.65
N VAL A 228 12.85 -16.83 19.12
CA VAL A 228 13.00 -18.20 19.65
C VAL A 228 13.75 -19.12 18.70
N TYR A 229 14.35 -20.17 19.27
CA TYR A 229 15.17 -21.14 18.56
C TYR A 229 14.62 -22.56 18.75
N GLU A 230 14.85 -23.44 17.78
CA GLU A 230 14.44 -24.85 17.88
C GLU A 230 15.38 -25.69 18.77
N THR A 231 16.57 -25.17 19.12
CA THR A 231 17.58 -25.87 19.92
C THR A 231 18.21 -24.99 21.00
N PRO A 232 18.75 -25.56 22.09
CA PRO A 232 19.35 -24.78 23.18
C PRO A 232 20.67 -24.09 22.79
N ASP A 233 21.32 -24.52 21.70
CA ASP A 233 22.51 -23.88 21.11
C ASP A 233 22.17 -22.79 20.08
N CYS A 234 20.93 -22.28 20.11
CA CYS A 234 20.44 -21.16 19.30
C CYS A 234 20.49 -21.46 17.79
N GLN A 235 20.19 -22.69 17.37
CA GLN A 235 20.00 -23.02 15.96
C GLN A 235 18.54 -22.86 15.55
N TYR A 236 18.35 -22.49 14.29
CA TYR A 236 17.04 -22.31 13.65
C TYR A 236 16.18 -21.29 14.39
N GLU A 237 16.56 -20.04 14.21
CA GLU A 237 15.84 -18.88 14.74
C GLU A 237 14.51 -18.66 14.01
N HIS A 238 13.53 -18.22 14.79
CA HIS A 238 12.20 -17.80 14.38
C HIS A 238 11.84 -16.47 15.03
N ASP A 239 11.38 -15.51 14.21
CA ASP A 239 11.07 -14.17 14.69
C ASP A 239 9.86 -14.18 15.62
N VAL A 240 8.75 -14.81 15.22
CA VAL A 240 7.56 -14.96 16.06
C VAL A 240 6.89 -16.32 15.84
N VAL A 241 6.57 -17.00 16.94
CA VAL A 241 5.73 -18.21 16.96
C VAL A 241 4.49 -17.92 17.79
N ALA A 242 3.31 -18.04 17.18
CA ALA A 242 2.04 -17.81 17.85
C ALA A 242 1.14 -19.05 17.80
N VAL A 243 0.48 -19.33 18.91
CA VAL A 243 -0.44 -20.46 19.07
C VAL A 243 -1.74 -19.94 19.64
N ASP A 244 -2.82 -20.29 18.98
CA ASP A 244 -4.16 -19.91 19.39
C ASP A 244 -5.17 -20.99 18.98
N ASP A 245 -6.46 -20.78 19.26
CA ASP A 245 -7.50 -21.71 18.85
C ASP A 245 -7.48 -21.93 17.33
N GLY A 246 -7.37 -23.20 16.94
CA GLY A 246 -7.27 -23.60 15.54
C GLY A 246 -5.99 -23.22 14.76
N LEU A 247 -4.98 -22.57 15.35
CA LEU A 247 -3.83 -22.04 14.59
C LEU A 247 -2.45 -22.29 15.26
N TYR A 248 -1.47 -22.64 14.43
CA TYR A 248 -0.04 -22.42 14.67
C TYR A 248 0.49 -21.45 13.59
N LEU A 249 0.93 -20.25 13.98
CA LEU A 249 1.51 -19.26 13.07
C LEU A 249 3.02 -19.17 13.28
N LEU A 250 3.78 -19.42 12.22
CA LEU A 250 5.24 -19.39 12.21
C LEU A 250 5.66 -18.19 11.35
N ILE A 251 5.92 -17.06 11.99
CA ILE A 251 6.02 -15.75 11.34
C ILE A 251 7.49 -15.36 11.20
N GLU A 252 7.87 -15.02 9.98
CA GLU A 252 9.22 -14.64 9.57
C GLU A 252 9.17 -13.28 8.87
N ALA A 253 9.83 -12.28 9.43
CA ALA A 253 9.92 -10.93 8.93
C ALA A 253 11.08 -10.78 7.93
N LYS A 254 10.82 -10.20 6.75
CA LYS A 254 11.84 -9.95 5.72
C LYS A 254 11.80 -8.50 5.25
N ALA A 255 12.82 -7.74 5.64
CA ALA A 255 12.93 -6.30 5.37
C ALA A 255 13.78 -5.94 4.13
N ALA A 256 14.38 -6.92 3.45
CA ALA A 256 15.06 -6.65 2.19
C ALA A 256 14.06 -6.20 1.12
N PRO A 257 14.30 -5.07 0.42
CA PRO A 257 13.39 -4.61 -0.62
C PRO A 257 13.46 -5.52 -1.86
N PRO A 258 12.43 -5.49 -2.73
CA PRO A 258 12.51 -6.12 -4.04
C PRO A 258 13.67 -5.53 -4.86
N ILE A 259 14.31 -6.38 -5.65
CA ILE A 259 15.48 -5.99 -6.45
C ILE A 259 15.06 -5.63 -7.86
N GLU A 260 15.55 -4.49 -8.37
CA GLU A 260 15.33 -4.09 -9.76
C GLU A 260 15.85 -5.16 -10.74
N PRO A 261 14.99 -5.64 -11.65
CA PRO A 261 15.39 -6.59 -12.67
C PRO A 261 16.25 -5.92 -13.74
N PHE A 262 17.13 -6.69 -14.37
CA PHE A 262 17.80 -6.23 -15.58
C PHE A 262 16.80 -6.02 -16.72
N ARG A 263 17.09 -5.09 -17.64
CA ARG A 263 16.23 -4.88 -18.82
C ARG A 263 16.22 -6.08 -19.78
N ASP A 264 17.27 -6.89 -19.76
CA ASP A 264 17.37 -8.18 -20.48
C ASP A 264 16.48 -9.21 -19.76
N PRO A 265 15.38 -9.69 -20.37
CA PRO A 265 14.40 -10.56 -19.70
C PRO A 265 14.98 -11.88 -19.17
N ASP A 266 15.96 -12.47 -19.86
CA ASP A 266 16.54 -13.75 -19.46
C ASP A 266 17.41 -13.58 -18.21
N LYS A 267 18.22 -12.51 -18.19
CA LYS A 267 19.00 -12.15 -17.00
C LYS A 267 18.11 -11.63 -15.87
N ALA A 268 17.01 -10.96 -16.20
CA ALA A 268 16.04 -10.46 -15.24
C ALA A 268 15.45 -11.58 -14.40
N PHE A 269 15.01 -12.66 -15.06
CA PHE A 269 14.43 -13.80 -14.37
C PHE A 269 15.42 -14.44 -13.40
N VAL A 270 16.67 -14.68 -13.85
CA VAL A 270 17.73 -15.24 -13.00
C VAL A 270 17.97 -14.35 -11.78
N ARG A 271 18.11 -13.04 -11.97
CA ARG A 271 18.32 -12.08 -10.88
C ARG A 271 17.18 -12.09 -9.87
N LEU A 272 15.92 -12.07 -10.33
CA LEU A 272 14.75 -12.09 -9.45
C LEU A 272 14.65 -13.41 -8.67
N ARG A 273 14.87 -14.54 -9.34
CA ARG A 273 14.87 -15.87 -8.71
C ARG A 273 15.96 -15.98 -7.64
N ASP A 274 17.18 -15.54 -7.94
CA ASP A 274 18.29 -15.63 -7.00
C ASP A 274 18.09 -14.68 -5.81
N ALA A 275 17.51 -13.49 -6.03
CA ALA A 275 17.10 -12.58 -4.95
C ALA A 275 16.01 -13.17 -4.06
N PHE A 276 15.02 -13.85 -4.65
CA PHE A 276 13.94 -14.52 -3.94
C PHE A 276 14.47 -15.67 -3.04
N ARG A 277 15.57 -16.32 -3.46
CA ARG A 277 16.26 -17.41 -2.75
C ARG A 277 17.34 -16.98 -1.75
N ALA A 278 17.74 -15.72 -1.78
CA ALA A 278 18.77 -15.22 -0.88
C ALA A 278 18.34 -15.38 0.60
N ASP A 279 19.30 -15.32 1.52
CA ASP A 279 19.03 -15.47 2.96
C ASP A 279 18.01 -14.46 3.51
N LYS A 280 17.88 -13.30 2.85
CA LYS A 280 16.91 -12.25 3.20
C LYS A 280 15.61 -12.33 2.37
N GLY A 281 15.47 -13.34 1.53
CA GLY A 281 14.35 -13.51 0.60
C GLY A 281 13.18 -14.32 1.18
N ILE A 282 12.08 -14.34 0.43
CA ILE A 282 10.83 -15.03 0.79
C ILE A 282 11.02 -16.56 0.85
N GLN A 283 11.85 -17.14 -0.03
CA GLN A 283 12.15 -18.57 0.00
C GLN A 283 12.74 -18.97 1.36
N LYS A 284 13.63 -18.14 1.93
CA LYS A 284 14.28 -18.45 3.20
C LYS A 284 13.29 -18.40 4.37
N ALA A 285 12.40 -17.41 4.38
CA ALA A 285 11.30 -17.31 5.34
C ALA A 285 10.43 -18.57 5.31
N TYR A 286 10.07 -19.03 4.11
CA TYR A 286 9.33 -20.27 3.93
C TYR A 286 10.06 -21.47 4.51
N GLU A 287 11.34 -21.68 4.18
CA GLU A 287 12.14 -22.80 4.68
C GLU A 287 12.24 -22.82 6.21
N GLN A 288 12.37 -21.64 6.84
CA GLN A 288 12.38 -21.51 8.30
C GLN A 288 11.06 -21.99 8.88
N GLY A 289 9.95 -21.30 8.59
CA GLY A 289 8.64 -21.63 9.17
C GLY A 289 8.18 -23.05 8.82
N ASN A 290 8.45 -23.52 7.60
CA ASN A 290 8.04 -24.84 7.15
C ASN A 290 8.79 -25.99 7.85
N ARG A 291 9.96 -25.75 8.45
CA ARG A 291 10.64 -26.76 9.27
C ARG A 291 9.78 -27.21 10.45
N ILE A 292 9.20 -26.25 11.17
CA ILE A 292 8.27 -26.54 12.27
C ILE A 292 6.97 -27.17 11.74
N VAL A 293 6.42 -26.65 10.64
CA VAL A 293 5.21 -27.22 10.01
C VAL A 293 5.39 -28.70 9.69
N ARG A 294 6.53 -29.08 9.10
CA ARG A 294 6.84 -30.49 8.77
C ARG A 294 6.96 -31.36 10.03
N LYS A 295 7.64 -30.88 11.07
CA LYS A 295 7.77 -31.59 12.36
C LYS A 295 6.39 -31.83 13.00
N LEU A 296 5.54 -30.81 13.07
CA LEU A 296 4.18 -30.94 13.61
C LEU A 296 3.33 -31.91 12.78
N LYS A 297 3.41 -31.87 11.44
CA LYS A 297 2.74 -32.83 10.56
C LYS A 297 3.25 -34.25 10.73
N ALA A 298 4.53 -34.44 11.05
CA ALA A 298 5.13 -35.74 11.32
C ALA A 298 4.76 -36.30 12.71
N GLY A 299 4.13 -35.51 13.58
CA GLY A 299 3.79 -35.92 14.94
C GLY A 299 4.90 -35.62 15.97
N ASP A 300 5.86 -34.78 15.63
CA ASP A 300 6.95 -34.39 16.53
C ASP A 300 6.56 -33.22 17.44
N VAL A 301 7.03 -33.28 18.69
CA VAL A 301 6.98 -32.13 19.61
C VAL A 301 8.19 -31.24 19.36
N VAL A 302 7.96 -29.94 19.18
CA VAL A 302 9.01 -28.95 18.91
C VAL A 302 9.23 -28.08 20.16
N PRO A 303 10.36 -28.24 20.88
CA PRO A 303 10.74 -27.31 21.94
C PRO A 303 11.18 -25.97 21.37
N LEU A 304 10.92 -24.89 22.12
CA LEU A 304 11.32 -23.53 21.80
C LEU A 304 12.25 -23.01 22.90
N TYR A 305 13.37 -22.42 22.52
CA TYR A 305 14.39 -21.90 23.43
C TYR A 305 14.58 -20.40 23.23
N ASP A 306 14.96 -19.69 24.30
CA ASP A 306 15.43 -18.31 24.21
C ASP A 306 16.92 -18.24 23.82
N ALA A 307 17.43 -17.02 23.58
CA ALA A 307 18.84 -16.76 23.27
C ALA A 307 19.84 -17.18 24.37
N ARG A 308 19.37 -17.64 25.54
CA ARG A 308 20.20 -18.18 26.63
C ARG A 308 20.14 -19.71 26.68
N GLY A 309 19.50 -20.35 25.71
CA GLY A 309 19.32 -21.81 25.64
C GLY A 309 18.33 -22.35 26.66
N ARG A 310 17.48 -21.50 27.27
CA ARG A 310 16.44 -21.92 28.20
C ARG A 310 15.18 -22.24 27.45
N GLU A 311 14.57 -23.38 27.73
CA GLU A 311 13.30 -23.74 27.12
C GLU A 311 12.19 -22.80 27.63
N VAL A 312 11.49 -22.14 26.70
CA VAL A 312 10.42 -21.17 26.98
C VAL A 312 9.05 -21.66 26.55
N GLY A 313 8.97 -22.72 25.74
CA GLY A 313 7.72 -23.25 25.24
C GLY A 313 7.91 -24.56 24.48
N ARG A 314 6.78 -25.20 24.15
CA ARG A 314 6.73 -26.38 23.27
C ARG A 314 5.51 -26.30 22.38
N LEU A 315 5.69 -26.70 21.13
CA LEU A 315 4.61 -26.95 20.19
C LEU A 315 4.37 -28.45 20.12
N SER A 316 3.16 -28.89 20.46
CA SER A 316 2.76 -30.29 20.31
C SER A 316 1.91 -30.45 19.06
N PRO A 317 1.97 -31.59 18.35
CA PRO A 317 1.06 -31.86 17.24
C PRO A 317 -0.40 -31.84 17.69
N ASP A 318 -1.24 -31.12 16.94
CA ASP A 318 -2.68 -31.02 17.18
C ASP A 318 -3.41 -30.90 15.84
N GLN A 319 -4.17 -31.93 15.47
CA GLN A 319 -4.93 -31.95 14.21
C GLN A 319 -6.06 -30.92 14.17
N SER A 320 -6.49 -30.40 15.32
CA SER A 320 -7.46 -29.32 15.36
C SER A 320 -6.85 -27.98 14.96
N LYS A 321 -5.53 -27.85 14.91
CA LYS A 321 -4.82 -26.61 14.59
C LYS A 321 -4.17 -26.69 13.22
N LEU A 322 -4.26 -25.59 12.48
CA LEU A 322 -3.62 -25.43 11.19
C LEU A 322 -2.23 -24.80 11.37
N PRO A 323 -1.13 -25.50 11.07
CA PRO A 323 0.19 -24.90 10.99
C PRO A 323 0.41 -24.17 9.67
N VAL A 324 0.72 -22.87 9.76
CA VAL A 324 0.94 -21.99 8.61
C VAL A 324 2.23 -21.20 8.80
N GLY A 325 3.14 -21.32 7.84
CA GLY A 325 4.24 -20.38 7.70
C GLY A 325 3.74 -19.05 7.17
N VAL A 326 4.16 -17.95 7.80
CA VAL A 326 3.80 -16.59 7.43
C VAL A 326 5.08 -15.81 7.17
N CYS A 327 5.21 -15.19 6.01
CA CYS A 327 6.29 -14.25 5.73
C CYS A 327 5.73 -12.83 5.70
N VAL A 328 6.19 -11.98 6.62
CA VAL A 328 5.83 -10.57 6.63
C VAL A 328 6.94 -9.78 5.96
N THR A 329 6.63 -9.13 4.85
CA THR A 329 7.60 -8.34 4.09
C THR A 329 7.48 -6.85 4.42
N ARG A 330 8.59 -6.12 4.46
CA ARG A 330 8.54 -4.65 4.70
C ARG A 330 7.96 -3.88 3.50
N ASP A 331 8.35 -4.31 2.31
CA ASP A 331 8.05 -3.65 1.04
C ASP A 331 7.19 -4.56 0.17
N ASN A 332 6.46 -3.98 -0.78
CA ASN A 332 5.54 -4.72 -1.63
C ASN A 332 6.29 -5.52 -2.71
N PHE A 333 6.12 -6.85 -2.70
CA PHE A 333 6.68 -7.77 -3.72
C PHE A 333 5.68 -8.11 -4.83
N GLY A 334 4.47 -7.54 -4.78
CA GLY A 334 3.41 -7.73 -5.75
C GLY A 334 3.05 -9.20 -5.95
N ALA A 335 2.91 -9.59 -7.22
CA ALA A 335 2.64 -10.97 -7.63
C ALA A 335 3.65 -12.00 -7.10
N LEU A 336 4.88 -11.60 -6.76
CA LEU A 336 5.88 -12.53 -6.19
C LEU A 336 5.55 -12.93 -4.74
N ALA A 337 4.82 -12.10 -4.00
CA ALA A 337 4.30 -12.44 -2.67
C ALA A 337 2.92 -13.09 -2.77
N THR A 338 2.01 -12.50 -3.55
CA THR A 338 0.62 -12.97 -3.61
C THR A 338 0.47 -14.26 -4.43
N ASN A 339 1.37 -14.56 -5.37
CA ASN A 339 1.35 -15.77 -6.17
C ASN A 339 2.69 -16.52 -6.16
N LEU A 340 2.94 -17.23 -5.06
CA LEU A 340 4.17 -17.99 -4.82
C LEU A 340 4.44 -19.12 -5.81
N ALA A 341 3.43 -19.60 -6.55
CA ALA A 341 3.63 -20.59 -7.62
C ALA A 341 4.55 -20.08 -8.75
N LEU A 342 4.83 -18.77 -8.80
CA LEU A 342 5.75 -18.18 -9.77
C LEU A 342 7.22 -18.53 -9.53
N LEU A 343 7.68 -18.57 -8.27
CA LEU A 343 9.11 -18.69 -7.93
C LEU A 343 9.42 -19.57 -6.71
N LEU A 344 8.46 -19.83 -5.82
CA LEU A 344 8.71 -20.60 -4.59
C LEU A 344 9.00 -22.06 -4.94
N GLU A 345 10.12 -22.57 -4.45
CA GLU A 345 10.44 -23.99 -4.50
C GLU A 345 9.95 -24.65 -3.19
N LYS A 346 9.11 -25.68 -3.33
CA LYS A 346 8.59 -26.45 -2.21
C LYS A 346 8.43 -27.92 -2.59
N ASP A 347 8.40 -28.79 -1.60
CA ASP A 347 8.02 -30.19 -1.81
C ASP A 347 6.53 -30.28 -2.16
N THR A 348 6.14 -31.36 -2.85
CA THR A 348 4.77 -31.55 -3.36
C THR A 348 3.72 -31.48 -2.24
N ASP A 349 4.01 -32.10 -1.09
CA ASP A 349 3.10 -32.24 0.05
C ASP A 349 3.09 -31.01 1.00
N ASP A 350 4.00 -30.06 0.78
CA ASP A 350 4.03 -28.85 1.58
C ASP A 350 2.97 -27.84 1.13
N SER A 351 2.42 -27.13 2.11
CA SER A 351 1.54 -26.00 1.84
C SER A 351 2.36 -24.78 1.44
N TYR A 352 1.78 -23.89 0.63
CA TYR A 352 2.32 -22.55 0.47
C TYR A 352 2.23 -21.78 1.80
N PRO A 353 3.23 -20.94 2.15
CA PRO A 353 3.09 -19.99 3.24
C PRO A 353 2.16 -18.85 2.85
N TRP A 354 1.71 -18.06 3.82
CA TRP A 354 1.09 -16.78 3.56
C TRP A 354 2.14 -15.68 3.54
N VAL A 355 2.27 -14.95 2.43
CA VAL A 355 3.18 -13.81 2.32
C VAL A 355 2.38 -12.54 2.19
N VAL A 356 2.63 -11.59 3.08
CA VAL A 356 1.89 -10.33 3.17
C VAL A 356 2.85 -9.19 3.49
N ASN A 357 2.65 -8.01 2.92
CA ASN A 357 3.47 -6.85 3.28
C ASN A 357 2.93 -6.18 4.56
N ILE A 358 3.79 -5.50 5.30
CA ILE A 358 3.46 -4.95 6.63
C ILE A 358 2.34 -3.91 6.61
N ILE A 359 2.16 -3.20 5.48
CA ILE A 359 1.09 -2.22 5.31
C ILE A 359 -0.24 -2.94 5.10
N ASP A 360 -0.29 -3.93 4.21
CA ASP A 360 -1.48 -4.76 4.00
C ASP A 360 -1.86 -5.48 5.29
N LEU A 361 -0.90 -6.08 5.99
CA LEU A 361 -1.15 -6.73 7.29
C LEU A 361 -1.77 -5.73 8.30
N GLY A 362 -1.36 -4.46 8.25
CA GLY A 362 -1.94 -3.40 9.06
C GLY A 362 -3.38 -3.09 8.69
N ASN A 363 -3.68 -2.94 7.40
CA ASN A 363 -5.03 -2.71 6.90
C ASN A 363 -5.95 -3.90 7.22
N LEU A 364 -5.44 -5.13 7.13
CA LEU A 364 -6.14 -6.34 7.53
C LEU A 364 -6.38 -6.37 9.04
N ALA A 365 -5.41 -6.01 9.86
CA ALA A 365 -5.55 -5.95 11.32
C ALA A 365 -6.63 -4.94 11.76
N GLU A 366 -6.69 -3.76 11.11
CA GLU A 366 -7.75 -2.78 11.33
C GLU A 366 -9.12 -3.33 10.92
N ALA A 367 -9.20 -4.00 9.77
CA ALA A 367 -10.44 -4.60 9.28
C ALA A 367 -10.94 -5.74 10.19
N TRP A 368 -10.04 -6.61 10.66
CA TRP A 368 -10.37 -7.68 11.61
C TRP A 368 -10.92 -7.10 12.91
N SER A 369 -10.23 -6.09 13.45
CA SER A 369 -10.65 -5.43 14.68
C SER A 369 -12.01 -4.74 14.51
N TYR A 370 -12.23 -4.06 13.38
CA TYR A 370 -13.47 -3.34 13.09
C TYR A 370 -14.70 -4.25 13.05
N PHE A 371 -14.57 -5.44 12.45
CA PHE A 371 -15.67 -6.41 12.39
C PHE A 371 -15.74 -7.35 13.59
N GLY A 372 -14.83 -7.25 14.55
CA GLY A 372 -14.75 -8.16 15.69
C GLY A 372 -14.43 -9.60 15.27
N TRP A 373 -13.65 -9.77 14.19
CA TRP A 373 -13.20 -11.07 13.71
C TRP A 373 -12.02 -11.57 14.53
N GLY A 374 -11.92 -12.88 14.68
CA GLY A 374 -10.89 -13.52 15.50
C GLY A 374 -10.11 -14.60 14.77
N PRO A 375 -9.51 -15.55 15.52
CA PRO A 375 -8.68 -16.60 14.93
C PRO A 375 -9.46 -17.56 14.02
N ALA A 376 -10.77 -17.73 14.22
CA ALA A 376 -11.60 -18.57 13.38
C ALA A 376 -11.71 -18.03 11.94
N GLU A 377 -11.92 -16.73 11.78
CA GLU A 377 -11.96 -16.06 10.48
C GLU A 377 -10.59 -16.05 9.81
N LEU A 378 -9.51 -15.80 10.58
CA LEU A 378 -8.16 -15.88 10.05
C LEU A 378 -7.85 -17.30 9.56
N ARG A 379 -8.18 -18.33 10.35
CA ARG A 379 -8.01 -19.73 9.95
C ARG A 379 -8.73 -20.02 8.65
N LYS A 380 -10.02 -19.69 8.56
CA LYS A 380 -10.81 -19.90 7.34
C LYS A 380 -10.19 -19.19 6.14
N TYR A 381 -9.71 -17.96 6.33
CA TYR A 381 -9.00 -17.21 5.29
C TYR A 381 -7.75 -17.98 4.82
N LEU A 382 -6.85 -18.33 5.75
CA LEU A 382 -5.57 -18.96 5.44
C LEU A 382 -5.73 -20.35 4.82
N GLU A 383 -6.62 -21.20 5.34
CA GLU A 383 -6.88 -22.55 4.80
C GLU A 383 -7.24 -22.50 3.31
N GLN A 384 -7.97 -21.47 2.90
CA GLN A 384 -8.42 -21.31 1.51
C GLN A 384 -7.41 -20.52 0.67
N ARG A 385 -6.77 -19.50 1.25
CA ARG A 385 -5.83 -18.60 0.59
C ARG A 385 -4.59 -19.34 0.07
N VAL A 386 -4.11 -20.34 0.80
CA VAL A 386 -2.93 -21.14 0.40
C VAL A 386 -3.24 -22.09 -0.78
N LEU A 387 -4.51 -22.42 -1.03
CA LEU A 387 -4.92 -23.35 -2.08
C LEU A 387 -5.02 -22.71 -3.47
N ILE A 388 -5.09 -21.37 -3.53
CA ILE A 388 -5.36 -20.64 -4.77
C ILE A 388 -4.11 -20.08 -5.45
N HIS A 389 -2.91 -20.32 -4.90
CA HIS A 389 -1.65 -20.03 -5.60
C HIS A 389 -1.59 -20.79 -6.93
N GLY A 390 -1.13 -20.11 -7.99
CA GLY A 390 -1.11 -20.62 -9.36
C GLY A 390 -2.46 -20.56 -10.10
N LYS A 391 -3.57 -20.37 -9.38
CA LYS A 391 -4.93 -20.36 -9.94
C LYS A 391 -5.58 -18.99 -9.92
N VAL A 392 -5.38 -18.20 -8.87
CA VAL A 392 -5.96 -16.87 -8.71
C VAL A 392 -4.85 -15.83 -8.68
N PHE A 393 -5.05 -14.74 -9.39
CA PHE A 393 -4.06 -13.71 -9.62
C PHE A 393 -4.61 -12.32 -9.27
N SER A 394 -3.93 -11.67 -8.33
CA SER A 394 -3.81 -10.23 -8.13
C SER A 394 -2.38 -9.95 -7.64
N ASP A 395 -1.88 -8.74 -7.81
CA ASP A 395 -0.62 -8.28 -7.23
C ASP A 395 -0.77 -7.58 -5.88
N ASP A 396 -1.98 -7.53 -5.31
CA ASP A 396 -2.25 -6.94 -4.00
C ASP A 396 -2.98 -7.96 -3.08
N GLU A 397 -2.49 -8.18 -1.86
CA GLU A 397 -3.11 -9.11 -0.92
C GLU A 397 -4.47 -8.59 -0.42
N LEU A 398 -4.69 -7.28 -0.44
CA LEU A 398 -5.97 -6.66 -0.10
C LEU A 398 -7.06 -7.01 -1.11
N ASP A 399 -6.74 -7.35 -2.35
CA ASP A 399 -7.75 -7.86 -3.28
C ASP A 399 -8.23 -9.25 -2.89
N TYR A 400 -7.32 -10.12 -2.44
CA TYR A 400 -7.68 -11.46 -1.96
C TYR A 400 -8.53 -11.36 -0.70
N ALA A 401 -8.10 -10.56 0.27
CA ALA A 401 -8.85 -10.34 1.49
C ALA A 401 -10.21 -9.66 1.22
N GLY A 402 -10.24 -8.62 0.38
CA GLY A 402 -11.48 -7.95 -0.01
C GLY A 402 -12.45 -8.88 -0.73
N TYR A 403 -11.95 -9.77 -1.58
CA TYR A 403 -12.74 -10.85 -2.19
C TYR A 403 -13.30 -11.79 -1.11
N PHE A 404 -12.47 -12.28 -0.20
CA PHE A 404 -12.90 -13.18 0.88
C PHE A 404 -13.94 -12.53 1.79
N MET A 405 -13.75 -11.26 2.16
CA MET A 405 -14.71 -10.53 2.98
C MET A 405 -16.03 -10.37 2.22
N ARG A 406 -15.99 -9.94 0.95
CA ARG A 406 -17.20 -9.69 0.14
C ARG A 406 -17.97 -10.97 -0.22
N HIS A 407 -17.30 -12.11 -0.32
CA HIS A 407 -17.92 -13.38 -0.76
C HIS A 407 -17.97 -14.45 0.33
N GLY A 408 -17.42 -14.17 1.50
CA GLY A 408 -17.35 -15.05 2.67
C GLY A 408 -16.38 -16.24 2.54
N SER A 409 -15.88 -16.56 1.35
CA SER A 409 -14.94 -17.67 1.09
C SER A 409 -14.31 -17.57 -0.31
N PHE A 410 -13.25 -18.34 -0.55
CA PHE A 410 -12.66 -18.58 -1.89
C PHE A 410 -13.25 -19.80 -2.62
N ASP A 411 -14.32 -20.42 -2.10
CA ASP A 411 -14.89 -21.66 -2.65
C ASP A 411 -15.14 -21.61 -4.16
N SER A 412 -15.75 -20.53 -4.65
CA SER A 412 -16.03 -20.36 -6.08
C SER A 412 -14.75 -20.30 -6.91
N ALA A 413 -13.70 -19.65 -6.42
CA ALA A 413 -12.41 -19.58 -7.09
C ALA A 413 -11.67 -20.94 -7.04
N ILE A 414 -11.72 -21.63 -5.91
CA ILE A 414 -11.14 -22.98 -5.73
C ILE A 414 -11.82 -23.99 -6.66
N LYS A 415 -13.16 -23.95 -6.78
CA LYS A 415 -13.95 -24.90 -7.59
C LYS A 415 -13.99 -24.56 -9.08
N ALA A 416 -13.65 -23.31 -9.45
CA ALA A 416 -13.69 -22.85 -10.83
C ALA A 416 -12.89 -23.75 -11.79
N ARG A 417 -13.43 -24.05 -12.98
CA ARG A 417 -12.67 -24.78 -14.00
C ARG A 417 -11.67 -23.94 -14.80
N ALA A 418 -11.70 -22.62 -14.64
CA ALA A 418 -10.74 -21.74 -15.31
C ALA A 418 -9.31 -22.00 -14.81
N ASP A 419 -8.34 -21.99 -15.73
CA ASP A 419 -6.92 -22.22 -15.43
C ASP A 419 -6.34 -21.10 -14.57
N LEU A 420 -6.73 -19.85 -14.87
CA LEU A 420 -6.21 -18.65 -14.22
C LEU A 420 -7.31 -17.59 -14.11
N LEU A 421 -7.68 -17.28 -12.87
CA LEU A 421 -8.65 -16.27 -12.51
C LEU A 421 -7.94 -14.98 -12.13
N GLN A 422 -8.40 -13.84 -12.64
CA GLN A 422 -7.94 -12.53 -12.19
C GLN A 422 -8.97 -11.90 -11.26
N LEU A 423 -8.51 -11.44 -10.09
CA LEU A 423 -9.36 -10.65 -9.19
C LEU A 423 -9.46 -9.22 -9.69
N ASN A 424 -10.56 -8.56 -9.34
CA ASN A 424 -10.76 -7.16 -9.64
C ASN A 424 -10.05 -6.28 -8.58
N PRO A 425 -9.19 -5.32 -8.97
CA PRO A 425 -8.56 -4.38 -8.03
C PRO A 425 -9.55 -3.60 -7.13
N GLU A 426 -10.83 -3.53 -7.50
CA GLU A 426 -11.90 -2.92 -6.69
C GLU A 426 -12.30 -3.76 -5.46
N TYR A 427 -11.64 -4.90 -5.21
CA TYR A 427 -11.76 -5.60 -3.94
C TYR A 427 -10.99 -4.87 -2.83
N SER A 428 -9.81 -4.31 -3.14
CA SER A 428 -9.03 -3.50 -2.20
C SER A 428 -9.72 -2.18 -1.79
N SER A 429 -10.62 -1.61 -2.62
CA SER A 429 -11.31 -0.34 -2.32
C SER A 429 -12.10 -0.36 -1.00
N PHE A 430 -12.47 -1.56 -0.54
CA PHE A 430 -13.08 -1.79 0.76
C PHE A 430 -12.21 -1.23 1.91
N PHE A 431 -10.89 -1.43 1.83
CA PHE A 431 -9.94 -0.97 2.84
C PHE A 431 -9.76 0.55 2.79
N ASP A 432 -9.91 1.18 1.61
CA ASP A 432 -9.91 2.65 1.49
C ASP A 432 -11.15 3.29 2.13
N ASP A 433 -12.31 2.65 1.98
CA ASP A 433 -13.54 3.08 2.66
C ASP A 433 -13.37 2.96 4.19
N LEU A 434 -12.79 1.84 4.65
CA LEU A 434 -12.54 1.61 6.07
C LEU A 434 -11.52 2.60 6.64
N TYR A 435 -10.40 2.82 5.94
CA TYR A 435 -9.40 3.80 6.34
C TYR A 435 -10.03 5.20 6.48
N ARG A 436 -10.86 5.60 5.51
CA ARG A 436 -11.58 6.89 5.58
C ARG A 436 -12.52 6.95 6.79
N HIS A 437 -13.22 5.86 7.09
CA HIS A 437 -14.08 5.81 8.27
C HIS A 437 -13.30 5.99 9.57
N LEU A 438 -12.21 5.24 9.75
CA LEU A 438 -11.43 5.21 10.97
C LEU A 438 -10.60 6.50 11.17
N HIS A 439 -10.04 7.05 10.08
CA HIS A 439 -8.99 8.07 10.17
C HIS A 439 -9.35 9.41 9.51
N ALA A 440 -10.46 9.50 8.76
CA ALA A 440 -10.83 10.70 8.00
C ALA A 440 -12.31 11.09 8.12
N GLY A 441 -13.04 10.57 9.13
CA GLY A 441 -14.45 10.93 9.37
C GLY A 441 -15.43 10.41 8.32
N GLY A 442 -15.04 9.40 7.55
CA GLY A 442 -15.91 8.72 6.59
C GLY A 442 -17.08 7.96 7.26
N PRO A 443 -18.12 7.59 6.49
CA PRO A 443 -19.25 6.85 7.02
C PRO A 443 -18.84 5.42 7.45
N PRO A 444 -19.57 4.80 8.39
CA PRO A 444 -19.35 3.40 8.76
C PRO A 444 -19.43 2.46 7.56
N VAL A 445 -18.55 1.46 7.55
CA VAL A 445 -18.46 0.49 6.46
C VAL A 445 -19.26 -0.74 6.83
N THR A 446 -20.09 -1.23 5.91
CA THR A 446 -20.87 -2.45 6.10
C THR A 446 -20.41 -3.55 5.16
N LEU A 447 -20.34 -4.77 5.68
CA LEU A 447 -20.01 -5.94 4.87
C LEU A 447 -21.29 -6.53 4.28
N THR A 448 -21.46 -6.43 2.96
CA THR A 448 -22.57 -7.06 2.25
C THR A 448 -22.03 -8.21 1.40
N GLN A 449 -22.49 -9.43 1.68
CA GLN A 449 -22.09 -10.60 0.92
C GLN A 449 -22.77 -10.62 -0.46
N THR A 450 -21.98 -10.93 -1.49
CA THR A 450 -22.46 -11.03 -2.87
C THR A 450 -21.92 -12.29 -3.52
N GLU A 451 -22.48 -12.70 -4.67
CA GLU A 451 -21.90 -13.76 -5.47
C GLU A 451 -20.63 -13.27 -6.20
N PRO A 452 -19.57 -14.07 -6.28
CA PRO A 452 -18.35 -13.68 -6.95
C PRO A 452 -18.49 -13.66 -8.46
N VAL A 453 -17.80 -12.71 -9.07
CA VAL A 453 -17.59 -12.69 -10.52
C VAL A 453 -16.20 -13.25 -10.79
N LEU A 454 -16.13 -14.29 -11.62
CA LEU A 454 -14.87 -14.92 -11.98
C LEU A 454 -14.46 -14.45 -13.38
N MET A 455 -13.27 -13.85 -13.50
CA MET A 455 -12.72 -13.44 -14.78
C MET A 455 -11.61 -14.40 -15.21
N ASP A 456 -11.82 -15.12 -16.32
CA ASP A 456 -10.83 -16.02 -16.90
C ASP A 456 -9.77 -15.18 -17.62
N PHE A 457 -8.62 -15.00 -16.98
CA PHE A 457 -7.57 -14.12 -17.46
C PHE A 457 -6.97 -14.61 -18.78
N LYS A 458 -6.75 -15.92 -18.90
CA LYS A 458 -6.15 -16.54 -20.08
C LYS A 458 -7.04 -16.36 -21.31
N ARG A 459 -8.34 -16.62 -21.18
CA ARG A 459 -9.31 -16.36 -22.26
C ARG A 459 -9.47 -14.87 -22.55
N SER A 460 -9.36 -14.02 -21.53
CA SER A 460 -9.42 -12.57 -21.70
C SER A 460 -8.25 -12.05 -22.56
N LEU A 461 -7.03 -12.54 -22.30
CA LEU A 461 -5.85 -12.22 -23.10
C LEU A 461 -5.98 -12.70 -24.55
N VAL A 462 -6.46 -13.92 -24.77
CA VAL A 462 -6.62 -14.48 -26.13
C VAL A 462 -7.68 -13.73 -26.94
N SER A 463 -8.75 -13.26 -26.28
CA SER A 463 -9.85 -12.56 -26.95
C SER A 463 -9.72 -11.04 -26.97
N ASP A 464 -8.67 -10.48 -26.36
CA ASP A 464 -8.44 -9.05 -26.13
C ASP A 464 -9.66 -8.33 -25.51
N GLN A 465 -10.46 -9.03 -24.70
CA GLN A 465 -11.65 -8.53 -24.03
C GLN A 465 -11.89 -9.29 -22.73
N PRO A 466 -12.48 -8.66 -21.68
CA PRO A 466 -12.82 -9.38 -20.46
C PRO A 466 -13.78 -10.55 -20.72
N VAL A 467 -13.41 -11.74 -20.24
CA VAL A 467 -14.21 -12.97 -20.28
C VAL A 467 -14.57 -13.38 -18.85
N PHE A 468 -15.85 -13.18 -18.51
CA PHE A 468 -16.40 -13.63 -17.23
C PHE A 468 -16.96 -15.04 -17.37
N VAL A 469 -16.76 -15.87 -16.34
CA VAL A 469 -17.15 -17.28 -16.32
C VAL A 469 -17.93 -17.61 -15.06
N ASP A 470 -18.75 -18.66 -15.13
CA ASP A 470 -19.31 -19.31 -13.94
C ASP A 470 -18.29 -20.29 -13.30
N GLY A 471 -18.70 -20.95 -12.21
CA GLY A 471 -17.86 -21.97 -11.55
C GLY A 471 -17.51 -23.16 -12.45
N GLU A 472 -18.29 -23.44 -13.49
CA GLU A 472 -17.97 -24.47 -14.47
C GLU A 472 -17.05 -23.99 -15.60
N GLY A 473 -16.61 -22.73 -15.57
CA GLY A 473 -15.76 -22.14 -16.59
C GLY A 473 -16.53 -21.83 -17.89
N ARG A 474 -17.86 -21.84 -17.87
CA ARG A 474 -18.69 -21.48 -19.02
C ARG A 474 -18.76 -19.95 -19.08
N ALA A 475 -18.56 -19.40 -20.28
CA ALA A 475 -18.62 -17.95 -20.47
C ALA A 475 -20.03 -17.44 -20.15
N LEU A 476 -20.11 -16.44 -19.28
CA LEU A 476 -21.38 -15.79 -18.98
C LEU A 476 -21.83 -14.97 -20.20
N PRO A 477 -23.13 -14.99 -20.56
CA PRO A 477 -23.62 -14.28 -21.72
C PRO A 477 -23.36 -12.78 -21.60
N ARG A 478 -22.82 -12.17 -22.67
CA ARG A 478 -22.65 -10.71 -22.78
C ARG A 478 -24.03 -10.05 -22.90
N ARG A 479 -24.71 -9.85 -21.77
CA ARG A 479 -25.92 -9.03 -21.73
C ARG A 479 -25.54 -7.56 -21.92
N LYS A 480 -26.34 -6.80 -22.68
CA LYS A 480 -26.25 -5.33 -22.69
C LYS A 480 -26.55 -4.84 -21.27
N ILE A 481 -25.51 -4.42 -20.55
CA ILE A 481 -25.63 -3.92 -19.18
C ILE A 481 -26.19 -2.51 -19.22
N GLY A 482 -27.28 -2.29 -18.49
CA GLY A 482 -27.85 -0.95 -18.32
C GLY A 482 -26.88 -0.04 -17.56
N ARG A 483 -26.79 1.24 -17.91
CA ARG A 483 -25.88 2.21 -17.25
C ARG A 483 -26.01 2.25 -15.71
N ASN A 484 -27.19 1.93 -15.16
CA ASN A 484 -27.46 1.93 -13.73
C ASN A 484 -27.40 0.52 -13.09
N GLU A 485 -27.23 -0.56 -13.86
CA GLU A 485 -27.10 -1.92 -13.33
C GLU A 485 -25.74 -2.12 -12.64
N PRO A 486 -25.61 -3.09 -11.71
CA PRO A 486 -24.32 -3.46 -11.15
C PRO A 486 -23.29 -3.78 -12.24
N CYS A 487 -22.06 -3.31 -12.05
CA CYS A 487 -20.99 -3.52 -13.00
C CYS A 487 -20.62 -5.01 -13.05
N PRO A 488 -20.52 -5.63 -14.24
CA PRO A 488 -20.24 -7.06 -14.36
C PRO A 488 -18.85 -7.44 -13.88
N CYS A 489 -17.94 -6.48 -13.64
CA CYS A 489 -16.60 -6.76 -13.13
C CYS A 489 -16.57 -7.15 -11.64
N GLY A 490 -17.72 -7.14 -10.94
CA GLY A 490 -17.78 -7.51 -9.51
C GLY A 490 -17.42 -6.37 -8.54
N SER A 491 -17.24 -5.13 -9.03
CA SER A 491 -16.92 -3.98 -8.18
C SER A 491 -18.06 -3.55 -7.25
N GLY A 492 -19.28 -4.06 -7.42
CA GLY A 492 -20.48 -3.61 -6.71
C GLY A 492 -20.98 -2.21 -7.11
N LYS A 493 -20.22 -1.44 -7.91
CA LYS A 493 -20.60 -0.12 -8.41
C LYS A 493 -21.59 -0.22 -9.58
N LYS A 494 -22.37 0.83 -9.84
CA LYS A 494 -23.17 0.94 -11.08
C LYS A 494 -22.25 0.96 -12.31
N TYR A 495 -22.65 0.35 -13.42
CA TYR A 495 -21.83 0.27 -14.64
C TYR A 495 -21.29 1.63 -15.12
N LYS A 496 -22.12 2.68 -15.11
CA LYS A 496 -21.71 4.05 -15.46
C LYS A 496 -20.70 4.70 -14.52
N ARG A 497 -20.48 4.11 -13.34
CA ARG A 497 -19.52 4.58 -12.32
C ARG A 497 -18.31 3.64 -12.20
N CYS A 498 -18.16 2.69 -13.13
CA CYS A 498 -17.07 1.71 -13.17
C CYS A 498 -16.66 1.49 -14.64
N CYS A 499 -16.77 0.28 -15.19
CA CYS A 499 -16.32 -0.03 -16.55
C CYS A 499 -16.98 0.81 -17.66
N GLY A 500 -18.13 1.42 -17.41
CA GLY A 500 -18.83 2.33 -18.32
C GLY A 500 -18.64 3.83 -18.03
N ALA A 501 -17.72 4.22 -17.13
CA ALA A 501 -17.48 5.62 -16.79
C ALA A 501 -16.87 6.42 -17.95
N ASN A 502 -16.07 5.76 -18.80
CA ASN A 502 -15.39 6.37 -19.95
C ASN A 502 -16.02 5.95 -21.30
N ARG A 503 -17.28 5.50 -21.30
CA ARG A 503 -18.03 5.04 -22.48
C ARG A 503 -19.32 5.81 -22.70
#